data_AF-A0A2V6DGC4-F1
#
_entry.id   AF-A0A2V6DGC4-F1
#
_cell.length_a   1.000
_cell.length_b   1.000
_cell.length_c   1.000
_cell.angle_alpha   90.00
_cell.angle_beta   90.00
_cell.angle_gamma   90.00
#
_symmetry.space_group_name_H-M   'P 1'
#
loop_
_entity.id
_entity.type
_entity.pdbx_description
1 polymer ?
#
loop_
_entity_poly.entity_id
_entity_poly.type
_entity_poly.pdbx_seq_one_letter_code
_entity_poly.pdbx_strand_id
1 'polypeptide(L)'
;HRVSRNANEEDAKNLTLADRAADKIAKFGGSWKFISASILFTLCWIALNTWLLNDKGFDAYPYVLLNLVIGMIASLSAPVIMMSQNREAQKDRLRADLDYQVNLKNEILLAEILRLLEKREKDVRRSGSDVE
;
A
#
# COMPACT_ATOMS: atom_id res chain seq x y z
N HIS A 1 -11.64 16.15 16.58
CA HIS A 1 -11.93 15.19 15.49
C HIS A 1 -11.43 15.62 14.08
N ARG A 2 -10.35 16.40 13.93
CA ARG A 2 -9.97 16.96 12.60
C ARG A 2 -8.50 16.79 12.16
N VAL A 3 -7.70 15.95 12.80
CA VAL A 3 -6.25 15.87 12.48
C VAL A 3 -5.92 14.80 11.43
N SER A 4 -6.70 13.72 11.34
CA SER A 4 -6.45 12.62 10.38
C SER A 4 -6.70 12.97 8.91
N ARG A 5 -7.35 14.11 8.62
CA ARG A 5 -7.73 14.49 7.26
C ARG A 5 -6.64 15.27 6.50
N ASN A 6 -5.62 15.81 7.16
CA ASN A 6 -4.61 16.65 6.49
C ASN A 6 -3.45 15.87 5.85
N ALA A 7 -2.90 14.83 6.49
CA ALA A 7 -1.72 14.12 5.96
C ALA A 7 -1.99 13.38 4.63
N ASN A 8 -3.15 12.72 4.51
CA ASN A 8 -3.54 12.06 3.26
C ASN A 8 -3.88 13.05 2.13
N GLU A 9 -4.43 14.23 2.46
CA GLU A 9 -4.79 15.27 1.48
C GLU A 9 -3.56 16.04 0.96
N GLU A 10 -2.54 16.26 1.81
CA GLU A 10 -1.26 16.88 1.42
C GLU A 10 -0.41 15.94 0.56
N ASP A 11 -0.32 14.66 0.92
CA ASP A 11 0.34 13.64 0.09
C ASP A 11 -0.33 13.51 -1.29
N ALA A 12 -1.66 13.61 -1.35
CA ALA A 12 -2.39 13.54 -2.61
C ALA A 12 -2.11 14.74 -3.54
N LYS A 13 -1.79 15.90 -2.96
CA LYS A 13 -1.46 17.13 -3.69
C LYS A 13 -0.02 17.14 -4.23
N ASN A 14 0.90 16.42 -3.59
CA ASN A 14 2.32 16.34 -4.00
C ASN A 14 2.64 15.16 -4.94
N LEU A 15 1.69 14.28 -5.25
CA LEU A 15 1.89 13.20 -6.22
C LEU A 15 2.14 13.76 -7.62
N THR A 16 3.28 13.41 -8.21
CA THR A 16 3.54 13.73 -9.61
C THR A 16 2.60 12.94 -10.52
N LEU A 17 2.41 13.40 -11.76
CA LEU A 17 1.62 12.65 -12.74
C LEU A 17 2.18 11.25 -12.98
N ALA A 18 3.51 11.09 -12.91
CA ALA A 18 4.19 9.81 -13.00
C ALA A 18 3.85 8.89 -11.83
N ASP A 19 3.81 9.40 -10.60
CA ASP A 19 3.42 8.62 -9.42
C ASP A 19 1.99 8.11 -9.50
N ARG A 20 1.07 8.95 -10.01
CA ARG A 20 -0.33 8.57 -10.22
C ARG A 20 -0.48 7.53 -11.32
N ALA A 21 0.34 7.61 -12.37
CA ALA A 21 0.35 6.62 -13.44
C ALA A 21 0.92 5.28 -12.96
N ALA A 22 2.04 5.30 -12.22
CA ALA A 22 2.65 4.13 -11.61
C ALA A 22 1.66 3.37 -10.70
N ASP A 23 0.89 4.08 -9.88
CA ASP A 23 -0.12 3.47 -9.00
C ASP A 23 -1.24 2.77 -9.74
N LYS A 24 -1.71 3.40 -10.83
CA LYS A 24 -2.74 2.80 -11.68
C LYS A 24 -2.20 1.56 -12.37
N ILE A 25 -0.96 1.61 -12.87
CA ILE A 25 -0.29 0.48 -13.51
C ILE A 25 -0.07 -0.66 -12.51
N ALA A 26 0.38 -0.36 -11.29
CA ALA A 26 0.56 -1.36 -10.23
C ALA A 26 -0.76 -2.01 -9.82
N LYS A 27 -1.83 -1.22 -9.63
CA LYS A 27 -3.17 -1.74 -9.30
C LYS A 27 -3.79 -2.54 -10.45
N PHE A 28 -3.55 -2.13 -11.70
CA PHE A 28 -4.05 -2.82 -12.87
C PHE A 28 -3.32 -4.15 -13.11
N GLY A 29 -1.98 -4.13 -13.00
CA GLY A 29 -1.13 -5.31 -13.13
C GLY A 29 -1.38 -6.39 -12.07
N GLY A 30 -1.83 -6.00 -10.88
CA GLY A 30 -2.17 -6.95 -9.80
C GLY A 30 -3.57 -7.58 -9.88
N SER A 31 -4.38 -7.24 -10.89
CA SER A 31 -5.75 -7.77 -11.00
C SER A 31 -5.80 -9.16 -11.62
N TRP A 32 -6.56 -10.07 -11.02
CA TRP A 32 -6.85 -11.41 -11.59
C TRP A 32 -7.45 -11.36 -13.01
N LYS A 33 -8.18 -10.28 -13.34
CA LYS A 33 -8.73 -10.08 -14.69
C LYS A 33 -7.65 -9.72 -15.72
N PHE A 34 -6.60 -9.02 -15.31
CA PHE A 34 -5.48 -8.69 -16.20
C PHE A 34 -4.66 -9.94 -16.51
N ILE A 35 -4.33 -10.72 -15.48
CA ILE A 35 -3.57 -11.98 -15.62
C ILE A 35 -4.27 -12.94 -16.59
N SER A 36 -5.57 -13.15 -16.42
CA SER A 36 -6.36 -14.02 -17.30
C SER A 36 -6.42 -13.50 -18.75
N ALA A 37 -6.58 -12.20 -18.95
CA ALA A 37 -6.54 -11.59 -20.28
C ALA A 37 -5.16 -11.72 -20.95
N SER A 38 -4.07 -11.54 -20.21
CA SER A 38 -2.71 -11.70 -20.73
C SER A 38 -2.41 -13.14 -21.14
N ILE A 39 -2.85 -14.13 -20.35
CA ILE A 39 -2.72 -15.55 -20.71
C ILE A 39 -3.51 -15.86 -21.98
N LEU A 40 -4.76 -15.39 -22.06
CA LEU A 40 -5.59 -15.58 -23.25
C LEU A 40 -4.97 -14.94 -24.49
N PHE A 41 -4.46 -13.71 -24.37
CA PHE A 41 -3.76 -13.02 -25.45
C PHE A 41 -2.54 -13.81 -25.95
N THR A 42 -1.70 -14.32 -25.04
CA THR A 42 -0.54 -15.15 -25.39
C THR A 42 -0.96 -16.42 -26.11
N LEU A 43 -2.00 -17.11 -25.64
CA LEU A 43 -2.53 -18.32 -26.29
C LEU A 43 -3.09 -18.00 -27.68
N CYS A 44 -3.82 -16.89 -27.83
CA CYS A 44 -4.31 -16.43 -29.13
C CYS A 44 -3.16 -16.09 -30.08
N TRP A 45 -2.09 -15.44 -29.60
CA TRP A 45 -0.93 -15.10 -30.40
C TRP A 45 -0.19 -16.34 -30.93
N ILE A 46 0.00 -17.33 -30.06
CA ILE A 46 0.60 -18.62 -30.40
C ILE A 46 -0.28 -19.34 -31.43
N ALA A 47 -1.59 -19.40 -31.20
CA ALA A 47 -2.54 -20.05 -32.11
C ALA A 47 -2.57 -19.36 -33.49
N LEU A 48 -2.58 -18.03 -33.53
CA LEU A 48 -2.54 -17.26 -34.80
C LEU A 48 -1.23 -17.49 -35.56
N ASN A 49 -0.08 -17.44 -34.90
CA ASN A 49 1.21 -17.67 -35.57
C ASN A 49 1.36 -19.12 -36.04
N THR A 50 0.88 -20.09 -35.26
CA THR A 50 0.97 -21.52 -35.60
C THR A 50 -0.01 -21.91 -36.71
N TRP A 51 -1.25 -21.40 -36.68
CA TRP A 51 -2.30 -21.84 -37.60
C TRP A 51 -2.32 -21.06 -38.92
N LEU A 52 -1.97 -19.77 -38.89
CA LEU A 52 -2.11 -18.89 -40.06
C LEU A 52 -0.84 -18.83 -40.93
N LEU A 53 0.33 -19.12 -40.35
CA LEU A 53 1.62 -18.69 -40.91
C LEU A 53 2.70 -19.79 -40.99
N ASN A 54 2.29 -21.07 -41.04
CA ASN A 54 3.12 -22.28 -41.04
C ASN A 54 4.46 -22.22 -41.83
N ASP A 55 4.54 -21.51 -42.97
CA ASP A 55 5.74 -21.43 -43.83
C ASP A 55 6.41 -20.03 -43.91
N LYS A 56 5.79 -18.97 -43.39
CA LYS A 56 6.31 -17.58 -43.42
C LYS A 56 6.05 -16.85 -42.10
N GLY A 57 6.24 -17.56 -40.99
CA GLY A 57 6.00 -17.06 -39.63
C GLY A 57 6.65 -15.71 -39.37
N PHE A 58 5.83 -14.70 -39.08
CA PHE A 58 6.27 -13.39 -38.60
C PHE A 58 7.00 -13.55 -37.25
N ASP A 59 6.56 -14.52 -36.43
CA ASP A 59 7.23 -14.96 -35.20
C ASP A 59 7.21 -16.50 -35.13
N ALA A 60 8.12 -17.16 -35.86
CA ALA A 60 8.26 -18.61 -35.85
C ALA A 60 8.76 -19.12 -34.50
N TYR A 61 8.42 -20.37 -34.16
CA TYR A 61 8.92 -21.03 -32.95
C TYR A 61 10.46 -20.92 -32.91
N PRO A 62 11.07 -20.31 -31.87
CA PRO A 62 10.63 -20.22 -30.46
C PRO A 62 10.00 -18.89 -29.99
N TYR A 63 9.33 -18.11 -30.86
CA TYR A 63 8.60 -16.86 -30.53
C TYR A 63 9.48 -15.75 -29.92
N VAL A 64 10.50 -15.32 -30.65
CA VAL A 64 11.50 -14.33 -30.19
C VAL A 64 10.86 -12.97 -29.92
N LEU A 65 9.93 -12.53 -30.76
CA LEU A 65 9.29 -11.21 -30.58
C LEU A 65 8.37 -11.19 -29.37
N LEU A 66 7.57 -12.24 -29.18
CA LEU A 66 6.72 -12.37 -28.00
C LEU A 66 7.55 -12.36 -26.70
N ASN A 67 8.63 -13.14 -26.67
CA ASN A 67 9.54 -13.18 -25.52
C ASN A 67 10.19 -11.83 -25.24
N LEU A 68 10.59 -11.09 -26.29
CA LEU A 68 11.19 -9.76 -26.15
C LEU A 68 10.20 -8.75 -25.57
N VAL A 69 8.97 -8.70 -26.10
CA VAL A 69 7.94 -7.77 -25.63
C VAL A 69 7.55 -8.07 -24.18
N ILE A 70 7.30 -9.34 -23.84
CA ILE A 70 6.94 -9.74 -22.47
C ILE A 70 8.09 -9.45 -21.51
N GLY A 71 9.33 -9.78 -21.89
CA GLY A 71 10.52 -9.51 -21.08
C GLY A 71 10.73 -8.03 -20.80
N MET A 72 10.52 -7.17 -21.80
CA MET A 72 10.61 -5.71 -21.64
C MET A 72 9.53 -5.18 -20.68
N ILE A 73 8.28 -5.63 -20.82
CA ILE A 73 7.18 -5.24 -19.93
C ILE A 73 7.47 -5.68 -18.49
N ALA A 74 7.93 -6.93 -18.30
CA ALA A 74 8.27 -7.46 -16.98
C ALA A 74 9.42 -6.68 -16.33
N SER A 75 10.47 -6.37 -17.11
CA SER A 75 11.62 -5.59 -16.64
C SER A 75 11.22 -4.19 -16.17
N LEU A 76 10.34 -3.51 -16.91
CA LEU A 76 9.83 -2.18 -16.53
C LEU A 76 8.84 -2.24 -15.36
N SER A 77 8.16 -3.37 -15.15
CA SER A 77 7.19 -3.53 -14.07
C SER A 77 7.85 -3.59 -12.70
N ALA A 78 9.02 -4.24 -12.57
CA ALA A 78 9.74 -4.37 -11.31
C ALA A 78 10.06 -3.02 -10.61
N PRO A 79 10.69 -2.02 -11.27
CA PRO A 79 10.96 -0.72 -10.65
C PRO A 79 9.67 0.08 -10.39
N VAL A 80 8.65 -0.02 -11.25
CA VAL A 80 7.35 0.66 -11.03
C VAL A 80 6.66 0.12 -9.78
N ILE A 81 6.66 -1.20 -9.60
CA ILE A 81 6.16 -1.86 -8.40
C ILE A 81 6.99 -1.43 -7.19
N MET A 82 8.32 -1.41 -7.30
CA MET A 82 9.22 -0.99 -6.22
C MET A 82 9.00 0.47 -5.81
N MET A 83 8.76 1.38 -6.76
CA MET A 83 8.42 2.78 -6.49
C MET A 83 7.09 2.90 -5.75
N SER A 84 6.07 2.15 -6.18
CA SER A 84 4.77 2.11 -5.49
C SER A 84 4.90 1.57 -4.06
N GLN A 85 5.67 0.49 -3.89
CA GLN A 85 5.94 -0.12 -2.58
C GLN A 85 6.73 0.81 -1.66
N ASN A 86 7.79 1.46 -2.15
CA ASN A 86 8.59 2.39 -1.36
C ASN A 86 7.73 3.56 -0.85
N ARG A 87 6.79 4.04 -1.67
CA ARG A 87 5.88 5.13 -1.27
C ARG A 87 4.83 4.68 -0.25
N GLU A 88 4.27 3.47 -0.37
CA GLU A 88 3.38 2.91 0.65
C GLU A 88 4.11 2.65 1.97
N ALA A 89 5.33 2.11 1.93
CA ALA A 89 6.16 1.87 3.11
C ALA A 89 6.48 3.16 3.89
N GLN A 90 6.74 4.27 3.19
CA GLN A 90 6.93 5.58 3.84
C GLN A 90 5.68 6.05 4.57
N LYS A 91 4.50 5.89 3.96
CA LYS A 91 3.22 6.23 4.59
C LYS A 91 2.94 5.36 5.81
N ASP A 92 3.19 4.06 5.70
CA ASP A 92 3.00 3.13 6.81
C ASP A 92 3.95 3.43 7.97
N ARG A 93 5.20 3.82 7.68
CA ARG A 93 6.16 4.27 8.71
C ARG A 93 5.67 5.53 9.44
N LEU A 94 5.16 6.53 8.72
CA LEU A 94 4.62 7.74 9.34
C LEU A 94 3.39 7.43 10.21
N ARG A 95 2.51 6.55 9.75
CA ARG A 95 1.34 6.10 10.53
C ARG A 95 1.77 5.38 11.81
N ALA A 96 2.77 4.51 11.73
CA ALA A 96 3.31 3.80 12.88
C ALA A 96 3.92 4.77 13.91
N ASP A 97 4.65 5.79 13.47
CA ASP A 97 5.22 6.80 14.39
C ASP A 97 4.13 7.62 15.09
N LEU A 98 3.09 8.04 14.36
CA LEU A 98 1.95 8.74 14.95
C LEU A 98 1.21 7.88 15.97
N ASP A 99 0.98 6.60 15.64
CA ASP A 99 0.33 5.65 16.55
C ASP A 99 1.15 5.45 17.82
N TYR A 100 2.48 5.33 17.68
CA TYR A 100 3.40 5.26 18.81
C TYR A 100 3.32 6.50 19.71
N GLN A 101 3.31 7.70 19.14
CA GLN A 101 3.18 8.95 19.91
C GLN A 101 1.83 9.06 20.64
N VAL A 102 0.74 8.62 20.00
CA VAL A 102 -0.58 8.57 20.63
C VAL A 102 -0.57 7.58 21.79
N ASN A 103 0.03 6.41 21.61
CA ASN A 103 0.13 5.39 22.64
C ASN A 103 0.90 5.89 23.86
N LEU A 104 2.06 6.55 23.67
CA LEU A 104 2.82 7.18 24.75
C LEU A 104 2.00 8.25 25.49
N LYS A 105 1.27 9.09 24.76
CA LYS A 105 0.39 10.11 25.39
C LYS A 105 -0.71 9.45 26.22
N ASN A 106 -1.30 8.37 25.72
CA ASN A 106 -2.32 7.63 26.45
C ASN A 106 -1.75 7.02 27.73
N GLU A 107 -0.54 6.46 27.70
CA GLU A 107 0.13 5.92 28.89
C GLU A 107 0.34 6.99 29.96
N ILE A 108 0.83 8.17 29.58
CA ILE A 108 1.00 9.30 30.50
C ILE A 108 -0.33 9.75 31.09
N LEU A 109 -1.38 9.89 30.26
CA LEU A 109 -2.71 10.29 30.71
C LEU A 109 -3.34 9.26 31.64
N LEU A 110 -3.13 7.95 31.38
CA LEU A 110 -3.59 6.88 32.26
C LEU A 110 -2.88 6.96 33.62
N ALA A 111 -1.57 7.17 33.64
CA ALA A 111 -0.83 7.34 34.89
C ALA A 111 -1.31 8.56 35.70
N GLU A 112 -1.62 9.67 35.02
CA GLU A 112 -2.19 10.88 35.64
C GLU A 112 -3.57 10.60 36.24
N ILE A 113 -4.46 9.93 35.50
CA ILE A 113 -5.81 9.57 35.97
C ILE A 113 -5.72 8.66 37.20
N LEU A 114 -4.85 7.65 37.18
CA LEU A 114 -4.65 6.75 38.32
C LEU A 114 -4.17 7.50 39.57
N ARG A 115 -3.24 8.45 39.42
CA ARG A 115 -2.79 9.31 40.53
C ARG A 115 -3.92 10.17 41.10
N LEU A 116 -4.76 10.75 40.25
CA LEU A 116 -5.90 11.56 40.68
C LEU A 116 -6.94 10.71 41.42
N LEU A 117 -7.19 9.48 40.98
CA LEU A 117 -8.07 8.54 41.67
C LEU A 117 -7.53 8.16 43.05
N GLU A 118 -6.24 7.82 43.16
CA GLU A 118 -5.60 7.49 44.45
C GLU A 118 -5.68 8.69 45.42
N LYS A 119 -5.45 9.91 44.92
CA LYS A 119 -5.56 11.13 45.73
C LYS A 119 -6.99 11.33 46.23
N ARG A 120 -7.99 11.18 45.35
CA ARG A 120 -9.42 11.30 45.73
C ARG A 120 -9.84 10.24 46.74
N GLU A 121 -9.34 9.02 46.60
CA GLU A 121 -9.61 7.95 47.55
C GLU A 121 -9.05 8.28 48.94
N LYS A 122 -7.82 8.83 49.02
CA LYS A 122 -7.24 9.29 50.29
C LYS A 122 -8.03 10.44 50.91
N ASP A 123 -8.45 11.42 50.12
CA ASP A 123 -9.23 12.57 50.59
C ASP A 123 -10.60 12.12 51.15
N VAL A 124 -11.30 11.21 50.46
CA VAL A 124 -12.56 10.63 50.92
C VAL A 124 -12.36 9.86 52.23
N ARG A 125 -11.31 9.04 52.31
CA ARG A 125 -11.01 8.25 53.51
C ARG A 125 -10.72 9.12 54.74
N ARG A 126 -10.01 10.24 54.53
CA ARG A 126 -9.72 11.22 55.59
C ARG A 126 -10.96 12.01 56.03
N SER A 127 -11.80 12.42 55.09
CA SER A 127 -13.06 13.10 55.41
C SER A 127 -14.05 12.17 56.14
N GLY A 128 -14.00 10.85 55.90
CA GLY A 128 -14.79 9.87 56.64
C GLY A 128 -14.33 9.71 58.10
N SER A 129 -13.01 9.74 58.35
CA SER A 129 -12.45 9.65 59.71
C SER A 129 -12.64 10.91 60.55
N ASP A 130 -12.88 12.08 59.93
CA ASP A 130 -13.13 13.34 60.63
C ASP A 130 -14.61 13.49 61.08
N VAL A 131 -15.50 12.58 60.63
CA VAL A 131 -16.95 12.61 60.89
C VAL A 131 -17.39 11.57 61.94
N GLU A 132 -16.55 10.57 62.23
CA GLU A 132 -16.69 9.63 63.36
C GLU A 132 -16.06 10.20 64.65
#